data_AF-A0AAU4YUB5-F1
#
_entry.id   AF-A0AAU4YUB5-F1
#
_cell.length_a   1.000
_cell.length_b   1.000
_cell.length_c   1.000
_cell.angle_alpha   90.00
_cell.angle_beta   90.00
_cell.angle_gamma   90.00
#
_symmetry.space_group_name_H-M   'P 1'
#
loop_
_entity.id
_entity.type
_entity.pdbx_description
1 polymer ?
#
loop_
_entity_poly.entity_id
_entity_poly.type
_entity_poly.pdbx_seq_one_letter_code
_entity_poly.pdbx_strand_id
1 'polypeptide(L)'
;MTGPPSVSPHVDVLLGAYVLGALAPAEEARVAGHLAHCGTCRITYLDMADAQALLATLSEDDLLDLLGGPGGSGRPGGGTTP
;
A
#
# COMPACT_ATOMS: atom_id res chain seq x y z
N MET A 1 21.41 13.10 -13.45
CA MET A 1 21.14 11.75 -13.98
C MET A 1 20.23 11.03 -13.00
N THR A 2 18.91 11.03 -13.22
CA THR A 2 17.98 10.11 -12.56
C THR A 2 16.74 9.98 -13.44
N GLY A 3 16.75 9.03 -14.37
CA GLY A 3 15.49 8.54 -14.95
C GLY A 3 14.75 7.72 -13.89
N PRO A 4 13.41 7.61 -13.93
CA PRO A 4 12.70 6.70 -13.05
C PRO A 4 13.29 5.29 -13.24
N PRO A 5 13.49 4.50 -12.16
CA PRO A 5 13.93 3.13 -12.31
C PRO A 5 12.92 2.44 -13.22
N SER A 6 13.39 1.92 -14.36
CA SER A 6 12.57 1.18 -15.33
C SER A 6 12.14 -0.17 -14.75
N VAL A 7 11.45 -0.15 -13.61
CA VAL A 7 10.69 -1.28 -13.11
C VAL A 7 9.40 -1.26 -13.92
N SER A 8 9.17 -2.30 -14.72
CA SER A 8 7.95 -2.38 -15.51
C SER A 8 6.74 -2.37 -14.56
N PRO A 9 5.64 -1.69 -14.90
CA PRO A 9 4.45 -1.59 -14.02
C PRO A 9 3.88 -2.97 -13.64
N HIS A 10 4.12 -4.00 -14.46
CA HIS A 10 3.78 -5.38 -14.15
C HIS A 10 4.55 -5.96 -12.96
N VAL A 11 5.79 -5.53 -12.73
CA VAL A 11 6.62 -5.97 -11.61
C VAL A 11 6.14 -5.33 -10.31
N ASP A 12 5.72 -4.07 -10.33
CA ASP A 12 5.16 -3.38 -9.15
C ASP A 12 3.87 -4.04 -8.67
N VAL A 13 2.98 -4.40 -9.61
CA VAL A 13 1.73 -5.11 -9.29
C VAL A 13 2.02 -6.48 -8.68
N LEU A 14 2.93 -7.26 -9.27
CA LEU A 14 3.32 -8.56 -8.73
C LEU A 14 4.00 -8.45 -7.37
N LEU A 15 4.81 -7.42 -7.16
CA LEU A 15 5.49 -7.21 -5.88
C LEU A 15 4.52 -6.76 -4.78
N GLY A 16 3.56 -5.91 -5.13
CA GLY A 16 2.46 -5.55 -4.23
C GLY A 16 1.61 -6.77 -3.86
N ALA A 17 1.29 -7.64 -4.83
CA ALA A 17 0.58 -8.89 -4.55
C ALA A 17 1.40 -9.84 -3.66
N TYR A 18 2.72 -9.89 -3.83
CA TYR A 18 3.63 -10.66 -2.96
C TYR A 18 3.62 -10.13 -1.52
N VAL A 19 3.70 -8.80 -1.34
CA VAL A 19 3.66 -8.16 -0.02
C VAL A 19 2.32 -8.41 0.69
N LEU A 20 1.21 -8.43 -0.04
CA LEU A 20 -0.12 -8.71 0.49
C LEU A 20 -0.42 -10.21 0.70
N GLY A 21 0.50 -11.11 0.34
CA GLY A 21 0.26 -12.57 0.42
C GLY A 21 -0.83 -13.06 -0.53
N ALA A 22 -1.02 -12.39 -1.67
CA ALA A 22 -2.11 -12.62 -2.62
C ALA A 22 -1.68 -13.42 -3.88
N LEU A 23 -0.44 -13.92 -3.91
CA LEU A 23 0.09 -14.68 -5.04
C LEU A 23 -0.17 -16.18 -4.90
N ALA A 24 -0.22 -16.89 -6.03
CA ALA A 24 -0.17 -18.35 -5.99
C ALA A 24 1.22 -18.84 -5.58
N PRO A 25 1.37 -20.03 -4.95
CA PRO A 25 2.66 -20.52 -4.46
C PRO A 25 3.77 -20.57 -5.52
N ALA A 26 3.41 -20.86 -6.78
CA ALA A 26 4.36 -20.89 -7.89
C ALA A 26 4.87 -19.49 -8.28
N GLU A 27 4.07 -18.45 -8.08
CA GLU A 27 4.43 -17.07 -8.36
C GLU A 27 5.22 -16.48 -7.20
N GLU A 28 4.86 -16.79 -5.95
CA GLU A 28 5.65 -16.46 -4.76
C GLU A 28 7.08 -16.96 -4.88
N ALA A 29 7.28 -18.22 -5.26
CA ALA A 29 8.60 -18.80 -5.44
C ALA A 29 9.44 -18.07 -6.51
N ARG A 30 8.79 -17.60 -7.58
CA ARG A 30 9.46 -16.81 -8.63
C ARG A 30 9.87 -15.43 -8.13
N VAL A 31 8.98 -14.74 -7.39
CA VAL A 31 9.27 -13.42 -6.82
C VAL A 31 10.36 -13.53 -5.76
N ALA A 32 10.29 -14.50 -4.84
CA ALA A 32 11.32 -14.76 -3.83
C ALA A 32 12.69 -15.06 -4.50
N GLY A 33 12.70 -15.88 -5.55
CA GLY A 33 13.90 -16.15 -6.34
C GLY A 33 14.47 -14.88 -6.98
N HIS A 34 13.63 -13.99 -7.49
CA HIS A 34 14.07 -12.71 -8.05
C HIS A 34 14.64 -11.76 -6.98
N LEU A 35 13.96 -11.63 -5.83
CA LEU A 35 14.39 -10.79 -4.71
C LEU A 35 15.73 -11.24 -4.11
N ALA A 36 16.08 -12.53 -4.22
CA ALA A 36 17.39 -13.02 -3.81
C ALA A 36 18.54 -12.42 -4.65
N HIS A 37 18.29 -12.08 -5.92
CA HIS A 37 19.32 -11.68 -6.89
C HIS A 37 19.21 -10.21 -7.34
N CYS A 38 18.09 -9.53 -7.11
CA CYS A 38 17.84 -8.17 -7.56
C CYS A 38 17.73 -7.18 -6.39
N GLY A 39 18.75 -6.35 -6.19
CA GLY A 39 18.77 -5.33 -5.14
C GLY A 39 17.73 -4.22 -5.35
N THR A 40 17.47 -3.81 -6.60
CA THR A 40 16.47 -2.79 -6.92
C THR A 40 15.06 -3.20 -6.53
N CYS A 41 14.64 -4.41 -6.91
CA CYS A 41 13.32 -4.92 -6.52
C CYS A 41 13.22 -5.17 -5.01
N ARG A 42 14.34 -5.48 -4.33
CA ARG A 42 14.36 -5.58 -2.87
C ARG A 42 14.10 -4.25 -2.19
N ILE A 43 14.62 -3.15 -2.73
CA ILE A 43 14.33 -1.80 -2.20
C ILE A 43 12.84 -1.51 -2.33
N THR A 44 12.27 -1.69 -3.53
CA THR A 44 10.83 -1.49 -3.76
C THR A 44 9.97 -2.40 -2.87
N TYR A 45 10.38 -3.65 -2.66
CA TYR A 45 9.71 -4.58 -1.74
C TYR A 45 9.67 -4.04 -0.31
N LEU A 46 10.81 -3.53 0.19
CA LEU A 46 10.89 -3.00 1.53
C LEU A 46 10.00 -1.76 1.71
N ASP A 47 9.99 -0.86 0.73
CA ASP A 47 9.11 0.32 0.75
C ASP A 47 7.62 -0.08 0.82
N MET A 48 7.22 -1.08 0.03
CA MET A 48 5.85 -1.60 0.04
C MET A 48 5.53 -2.36 1.34
N ALA A 49 6.47 -3.14 1.86
CA ALA A 49 6.30 -3.91 3.09
C ALA A 49 6.15 -2.99 4.31
N ASP A 50 6.88 -1.86 4.35
CA ASP A 50 6.74 -0.85 5.41
C ASP A 50 5.35 -0.20 5.38
N ALA A 51 4.88 0.17 4.18
CA ALA A 51 3.52 0.66 4.00
C ALA A 51 2.46 -0.37 4.43
N GLN A 52 2.68 -1.66 4.12
CA GLN A 52 1.76 -2.73 4.53
C GLN A 52 1.78 -2.95 6.06
N ALA A 53 2.95 -2.85 6.70
CA ALA A 53 3.06 -2.93 8.15
C ALA A 53 2.30 -1.79 8.84
N LEU A 54 2.33 -0.57 8.27
CA LEU A 54 1.52 0.54 8.76
C LEU A 54 0.02 0.26 8.59
N LEU A 55 -0.40 -0.24 7.43
CA LEU A 55 -1.79 -0.62 7.18
C LEU A 55 -2.29 -1.70 8.18
N ALA A 56 -1.43 -2.65 8.54
CA ALA A 56 -1.75 -3.70 9.51
C ALA A 56 -1.96 -3.18 10.95
N THR A 57 -1.61 -1.93 11.25
CA THR A 57 -1.91 -1.29 12.54
C THR A 57 -3.34 -0.74 12.62
N LEU A 58 -4.01 -0.57 11.48
CA LEU A 58 -5.37 -0.07 11.42
C LEU A 58 -6.34 -1.22 11.67
N SER A 59 -7.40 -0.97 12.44
CA SER A 59 -8.52 -1.89 12.50
C SER A 59 -9.33 -1.85 11.22
N GLU A 60 -10.16 -2.86 11.00
CA GLU A 60 -11.09 -2.88 9.86
C GLU A 60 -12.06 -1.69 9.93
N ASP A 61 -12.50 -1.31 11.14
CA ASP A 61 -13.36 -0.14 11.36
C ASP A 61 -12.67 1.18 10.98
N ASP A 62 -11.40 1.37 11.38
CA ASP A 62 -10.60 2.55 10.99
C ASP A 62 -10.48 2.67 9.46
N LEU A 63 -10.31 1.53 8.78
CA LEU A 63 -10.21 1.47 7.32
C LEU A 63 -11.56 1.77 6.65
N LEU A 64 -12.66 1.26 7.20
CA LEU A 64 -14.01 1.54 6.71
C LEU A 64 -14.41 3.00 6.91
N ASP A 65 -14.00 3.62 8.02
CA ASP A 65 -14.20 5.05 8.27
C ASP A 65 -13.45 5.91 7.24
N LEU A 66 -12.21 5.53 6.91
CA LEU A 66 -11.40 6.21 5.89
C LEU A 66 -11.96 6.04 4.46
N LEU A 67 -12.47 4.85 4.13
CA LEU A 67 -12.99 4.51 2.80
C LEU A 67 -14.47 4.87 2.61
N GLY A 68 -15.21 5.11 3.70
CA GLY A 68 -16.67 5.00 3.72
C GLY A 68 -17.47 6.04 4.49
N GLY A 69 -16.90 7.04 5.17
CA GLY A 69 -17.73 7.92 6.00
C GLY A 69 -18.65 8.90 5.22
N PRO A 70 -20.00 8.84 5.31
CA PRO A 70 -20.87 9.95 4.96
C PRO A 70 -21.13 10.79 6.22
N GLY A 71 -20.26 11.76 6.48
CA GLY A 71 -20.44 12.74 7.57
C GLY A 71 -19.08 13.23 8.05
N GLY A 72 -18.71 14.50 7.91
CA GLY A 72 -19.51 15.69 7.80
C GLY A 72 -18.83 16.68 8.72
N SER A 73 -18.04 17.59 8.16
CA SER A 73 -17.64 18.79 8.88
C SER A 73 -18.88 19.67 9.09
N GLY A 74 -19.76 19.25 10.01
CA GLY A 74 -20.80 20.09 10.56
C GLY A 74 -20.11 21.24 11.29
N ARG A 75 -19.92 22.36 10.59
CA ARG A 75 -19.57 23.63 11.22
C ARG A 75 -20.60 23.90 12.32
N PRO A 76 -20.21 24.19 13.57
CA PRO A 76 -21.16 24.71 14.55
C PRO A 76 -21.64 26.08 14.02
N GLY A 77 -22.94 26.17 13.71
CA GLY A 77 -23.59 27.41 13.34
C GLY A 77 -23.61 28.36 14.53
N GLY A 78 -22.77 29.39 14.48
CA GLY A 78 -22.83 30.52 15.41
C GLY A 78 -24.06 31.37 15.10
N GLY A 79 -25.18 31.04 15.72
CA GLY A 79 -26.36 31.92 15.77
C GLY A 79 -26.21 32.89 16.93
N THR A 80 -25.77 34.12 16.66
CA THR A 80 -26.04 35.25 17.55
C THR A 80 -27.30 35.95 17.04
N THR A 81 -28.41 35.65 17.72
CA THR A 81 -29.72 36.33 17.61
C THR A 81 -29.57 37.85 17.81
N PRO A 82 -30.34 38.70 17.09
CA PRO A 82 -30.35 40.15 17.30
C PRO A 82 -30.95 40.58 18.63
#